data_AF-A0AAQ3L6S2-F1
#
_entry.id   AF-A0AAQ3L6S2-F1
#
_cell.length_a   1.000
_cell.length_b   1.000
_cell.length_c   1.000
_cell.angle_alpha   90.00
_cell.angle_beta   90.00
_cell.angle_gamma   90.00
#
_symmetry.space_group_name_H-M   'P 1'
#
loop_
_entity.id
_entity.type
_entity.pdbx_description
1 polymer ?
#
loop_
_entity_poly.entity_id
_entity_poly.type
_entity_poly.pdbx_seq_one_letter_code
_entity_poly.pdbx_strand_id
1 'polypeptide(L)'
;MMKVSPYILNTVLGFDQQTAWEFSGEIATPQGVELTAKQQRAIAPLVCLGAPKWSTNSEYQAAVKSEAGRRIIELIPEWKQRNLTARMLDLVGKQVAGLTLNGDELDEQLAIRSTWEVVAAIRTISGEIEELSPQPSGYLELFEEFNTRLS
;
A
#
# COMPACT_ATOMS: atom_id res chain seq x y z
N MET A 1 17.35 4.73 -25.21
CA MET A 1 16.01 5.37 -25.28
C MET A 1 15.66 5.87 -23.90
N MET A 2 15.26 7.14 -23.78
CA MET A 2 15.08 7.81 -22.50
C MET A 2 13.58 7.96 -22.21
N LYS A 3 13.10 7.35 -21.12
CA LYS A 3 11.69 7.44 -20.70
C LYS A 3 11.52 8.72 -19.88
N VAL A 4 10.63 9.62 -20.31
CA VAL A 4 10.30 10.86 -19.60
C VAL A 4 8.92 10.69 -18.95
N SER A 5 8.79 11.09 -17.68
CA SER A 5 7.54 10.92 -16.93
C SER A 5 6.42 11.82 -17.48
N PRO A 6 5.17 11.31 -17.59
CA PRO A 6 3.98 12.10 -17.95
C PRO A 6 3.81 13.36 -17.10
N TYR A 7 4.21 13.30 -15.84
CA TYR A 7 4.12 14.42 -14.91
C TYR A 7 5.03 15.58 -15.31
N ILE A 8 6.24 15.29 -15.80
CA ILE A 8 7.18 16.31 -16.26
C ILE A 8 6.68 16.94 -17.58
N LEU A 9 6.10 16.12 -18.47
CA LEU A 9 5.51 16.61 -19.72
C LEU A 9 4.33 17.58 -19.45
N ASN A 10 3.48 17.25 -18.49
CA ASN A 10 2.33 18.07 -18.16
C ASN A 10 2.73 19.36 -17.42
N THR A 11 3.50 19.24 -16.34
CA THR A 11 3.75 20.38 -15.43
C THR A 11 4.83 21.33 -15.93
N VAL A 12 5.82 20.85 -16.69
CA VAL A 12 6.96 21.67 -17.14
C VAL A 12 6.80 22.14 -18.58
N LEU A 13 6.20 21.31 -19.43
CA LEU A 13 6.06 21.59 -20.86
C LEU A 13 4.62 21.93 -21.28
N GLY A 14 3.65 21.85 -20.36
CA GLY A 14 2.27 22.27 -20.60
C GLY A 14 1.47 21.31 -21.49
N PHE A 15 1.88 20.05 -21.61
CA PHE A 15 1.10 19.02 -22.32
C PHE A 15 -0.14 18.63 -21.49
N ASP A 16 -1.26 18.32 -22.15
CA ASP A 16 -2.43 17.83 -21.44
C ASP A 16 -2.20 16.39 -20.90
N GLN A 17 -3.02 15.96 -19.93
CA GLN A 17 -2.85 14.64 -19.30
C GLN A 17 -3.01 13.48 -20.29
N GLN A 18 -3.76 13.66 -21.37
CA GLN A 18 -4.07 12.62 -22.34
C GLN A 18 -2.86 12.38 -23.27
N THR A 19 -2.24 13.46 -23.75
CA THR A 19 -0.97 13.43 -24.49
C THR A 19 0.21 12.96 -23.63
N ALA A 20 0.22 13.27 -22.34
CA ALA A 20 1.26 12.80 -21.42
C ALA A 20 1.23 11.27 -21.19
N TRP A 21 0.03 10.66 -21.19
CA TRP A 21 -0.14 9.22 -21.05
C TRP A 21 0.25 8.43 -22.30
N GLU A 22 -0.07 8.93 -23.50
CA GLU A 22 0.30 8.30 -24.78
C GLU A 22 1.82 8.18 -24.98
N PHE A 23 2.60 9.08 -24.36
CA PHE A 23 4.07 9.05 -24.39
C PHE A 23 4.72 8.03 -23.43
N SER A 24 3.95 7.42 -22.53
CA SER A 24 4.48 6.57 -21.43
C SER A 24 4.43 5.05 -21.68
N GLY A 25 3.96 4.62 -22.85
CA GLY A 25 4.03 3.22 -23.30
C GLY A 25 5.25 2.95 -24.19
N GLU A 26 5.84 1.76 -24.06
CA GLU A 26 6.80 1.24 -25.05
C GLU A 26 6.08 0.98 -26.39
N ILE A 27 6.07 1.98 -27.26
CA ILE A 27 5.71 1.82 -28.65
C ILE A 27 6.68 2.66 -29.49
N ALA A 28 7.11 2.08 -30.61
CA ALA A 28 8.04 2.65 -31.57
C ALA A 28 7.71 4.11 -31.90
N THR A 29 8.76 4.92 -32.05
CA THR A 29 8.74 6.33 -32.46
C THR A 29 7.69 6.61 -33.55
N PRO A 30 6.63 7.39 -33.28
CA PRO A 30 5.99 8.16 -34.32
C PRO A 30 6.82 9.43 -34.50
N GLN A 31 7.59 9.45 -35.59
CA GLN A 31 8.09 10.64 -36.29
C GLN A 31 8.51 11.85 -35.40
N GLY A 32 9.78 11.82 -34.99
CA GLY A 32 10.69 12.96 -34.85
C GLY A 32 10.10 14.34 -34.56
N VAL A 33 9.76 14.61 -33.30
CA VAL A 33 9.80 15.98 -32.78
C VAL A 33 11.22 16.23 -32.27
N GLU A 34 12.05 16.88 -33.08
CA GLU A 34 13.35 17.36 -32.61
C GLU A 34 13.12 18.49 -31.59
N LEU A 35 13.43 18.23 -30.33
CA LEU A 35 13.48 19.26 -29.29
C LEU A 35 14.48 20.33 -29.72
N THR A 36 14.06 21.59 -29.68
CA THR A 36 14.97 22.71 -30.00
C THR A 36 16.16 22.72 -29.03
N ALA A 37 17.32 23.20 -29.46
CA ALA A 37 18.52 23.27 -28.61
C ALA A 37 18.29 24.02 -27.28
N LYS A 38 17.33 24.96 -27.26
CA LYS A 38 16.90 25.67 -26.05
C LYS A 38 16.13 24.77 -25.08
N GLN A 39 15.25 23.91 -25.59
CA GLN A 39 14.54 22.89 -24.80
C GLN A 39 15.52 21.81 -24.31
N GLN A 40 16.44 21.35 -25.17
CA GLN A 40 17.47 20.38 -24.77
C GLN A 40 18.36 20.91 -23.64
N ARG A 41 18.76 22.20 -23.69
CA ARG A 41 19.52 22.85 -22.59
C ARG A 41 18.71 23.04 -21.32
N ALA A 42 17.40 23.29 -21.41
CA ALA A 42 16.54 23.43 -20.23
C ALA A 42 16.28 22.09 -19.53
N ILE A 43 16.25 20.99 -20.29
CA ILE A 43 16.00 19.64 -19.78
C ILE A 43 17.28 18.99 -19.22
N ALA A 44 18.46 19.30 -19.77
CA ALA A 44 19.74 18.74 -19.33
C ALA A 44 20.02 18.81 -17.80
N PRO A 45 19.76 19.92 -17.08
CA PRO A 45 19.95 19.95 -15.64
C PRO A 45 18.89 19.16 -14.85
N LEU A 46 17.65 19.04 -15.36
CA LEU A 46 16.58 18.23 -14.75
C LEU A 46 16.82 16.72 -14.91
N VAL A 47 17.57 16.33 -15.93
CA VAL A 47 17.95 14.94 -16.21
C VAL A 47 19.14 14.48 -15.36
N CYS A 48 20.08 15.38 -15.07
CA CYS A 48 21.26 15.08 -14.24
C CYS A 48 20.99 15.18 -12.73
N LEU A 49 19.96 15.92 -12.32
CA LEU A 49 19.39 15.84 -10.98
C LEU A 49 18.56 14.57 -10.90
N GLY A 50 19.24 13.42 -10.75
CA GLY A 50 18.66 12.09 -10.81
C GLY A 50 17.25 12.07 -10.24
N ALA A 51 16.26 12.07 -11.13
CA ALA A 51 14.87 11.90 -10.75
C ALA A 51 14.86 10.69 -9.81
N PRO A 52 14.34 10.81 -8.57
CA PRO A 52 14.43 9.74 -7.60
C PRO A 52 13.91 8.50 -8.30
N LYS A 53 14.78 7.50 -8.46
CA LYS A 53 14.36 6.18 -8.90
C LYS A 53 13.28 5.81 -7.89
N TRP A 54 12.04 5.72 -8.35
CA TRP A 54 10.89 5.25 -7.59
C TRP A 54 11.01 3.73 -7.27
N SER A 55 12.24 3.25 -7.06
CA SER A 55 12.59 1.96 -6.49
C SER A 55 12.59 1.98 -4.95
N THR A 56 12.41 3.13 -4.30
CA THR A 56 12.40 3.24 -2.82
C THR A 56 11.01 3.03 -2.19
N ASN A 57 9.91 3.33 -2.90
CA ASN A 57 8.57 3.18 -2.32
C ASN A 57 8.13 1.72 -2.21
N SER A 58 8.42 0.90 -3.21
CA SER A 58 8.03 -0.51 -3.18
C SER A 58 8.78 -1.32 -2.12
N GLU A 59 10.06 -1.05 -1.91
CA GLU A 59 10.89 -1.78 -0.92
C GLU A 59 10.49 -1.40 0.51
N TYR A 60 10.27 -0.11 0.76
CA TYR A 60 9.75 0.37 2.03
C TYR A 60 8.35 -0.21 2.34
N GLN A 61 7.42 -0.11 1.39
CA GLN A 61 6.07 -0.69 1.55
C GLN A 61 6.12 -2.20 1.79
N ALA A 62 7.02 -2.92 1.11
CA ALA A 62 7.21 -4.35 1.34
C ALA A 62 7.75 -4.64 2.75
N ALA A 63 8.69 -3.84 3.25
CA ALA A 63 9.24 -3.98 4.59
C ALA A 63 8.18 -3.73 5.68
N VAL A 64 7.36 -2.68 5.52
CA VAL A 64 6.25 -2.34 6.42
C VAL A 64 5.22 -3.47 6.45
N LYS A 65 4.78 -3.96 5.27
CA LYS A 65 3.84 -5.08 5.16
C LYS A 65 4.39 -6.38 5.73
N SER A 66 5.68 -6.66 5.50
CA SER A 66 6.34 -7.86 6.04
C SER A 66 6.35 -7.84 7.57
N GLU A 67 6.62 -6.70 8.18
CA GLU A 67 6.61 -6.56 9.64
C GLU A 67 5.19 -6.67 10.20
N ALA A 68 4.20 -6.04 9.57
CA ALA A 68 2.79 -6.22 9.93
C ALA A 68 2.37 -7.70 9.88
N GLY A 69 2.78 -8.41 8.81
CA GLY A 69 2.56 -9.85 8.67
C GLY A 69 3.22 -10.67 9.78
N ARG A 70 4.48 -10.36 10.13
CA ARG A 70 5.21 -11.01 11.23
C ARG A 70 4.44 -10.88 12.55
N ARG A 71 3.99 -9.67 12.89
CA ARG A 71 3.23 -9.38 14.12
C ARG A 71 1.89 -10.12 14.15
N ILE A 72 1.17 -10.15 13.03
CA ILE A 72 -0.09 -10.88 12.92
C ILE A 72 0.11 -12.38 13.13
N ILE A 73 1.16 -12.97 12.55
CA ILE A 73 1.48 -14.40 12.70
C ILE A 73 1.88 -14.73 14.14
N GLU A 74 2.62 -13.84 14.80
CA GLU A 74 2.99 -13.97 16.22
C GLU A 74 1.76 -13.93 17.13
N LEU A 75 0.79 -13.06 16.83
CA LEU A 75 -0.50 -12.99 17.55
C LEU A 75 -1.37 -14.24 17.30
N ILE A 76 -1.49 -14.63 16.03
CA ILE A 76 -2.34 -15.75 15.59
C ILE A 76 -1.66 -16.48 14.43
N PRO A 77 -1.20 -17.72 14.64
CA PRO A 77 -0.64 -18.52 13.54
C PRO A 77 -1.65 -18.74 12.41
N GLU A 78 -1.15 -18.92 11.17
CA GLU A 78 -2.01 -19.04 9.98
C GLU A 78 -3.06 -20.16 10.06
N TRP A 79 -2.71 -21.30 10.68
CA TRP A 79 -3.67 -22.40 10.87
C TRP A 79 -4.84 -21.98 11.77
N LYS A 80 -4.56 -21.18 12.81
CA LYS A 80 -5.58 -20.68 13.72
C LYS A 80 -6.42 -19.59 13.06
N GLN A 81 -5.81 -18.70 12.26
CA GLN A 81 -6.56 -17.72 11.47
C GLN A 81 -7.61 -18.41 10.58
N ARG A 82 -7.20 -19.45 9.84
CA ARG A 82 -8.11 -20.24 8.99
C ARG A 82 -9.25 -20.88 9.78
N ASN A 83 -8.95 -21.44 10.95
CA ASN A 83 -9.96 -22.05 11.81
C ASN A 83 -10.96 -21.01 12.35
N LEU A 84 -10.46 -19.86 12.81
CA LEU A 84 -11.31 -18.76 13.31
C LEU A 84 -12.19 -18.19 12.20
N THR A 85 -11.68 -18.05 10.98
CA THR A 85 -12.48 -17.62 9.82
C THR A 85 -13.57 -18.64 9.49
N ALA A 86 -13.23 -19.94 9.40
CA ALA A 86 -14.21 -20.98 9.13
C ALA A 86 -15.30 -21.02 10.21
N ARG A 87 -14.91 -20.87 11.48
CA ARG A 87 -15.84 -20.86 12.60
C ARG A 87 -16.73 -19.62 12.63
N MET A 88 -16.19 -18.44 12.35
CA MET A 88 -16.98 -17.22 12.21
C MET A 88 -18.00 -17.35 11.08
N LEU A 89 -17.61 -17.93 9.94
CA LEU A 89 -18.52 -18.18 8.82
C LEU A 89 -19.67 -19.12 9.19
N ASP A 90 -19.40 -20.17 9.97
CA ASP A 90 -20.45 -21.07 10.49
C ASP A 90 -21.44 -20.31 11.40
N LEU A 91 -20.93 -19.54 12.37
CA LEU A 91 -21.76 -18.75 13.28
C LEU A 91 -22.61 -17.71 12.54
N VAL A 92 -22.03 -17.00 11.57
CA VAL A 92 -22.76 -16.07 10.69
C VAL A 92 -23.79 -16.84 9.85
N GLY A 93 -23.44 -18.02 9.34
CA GLY A 93 -24.35 -18.87 8.57
C GLY A 93 -25.60 -19.26 9.37
N LYS A 94 -25.46 -19.60 10.64
CA LYS A 94 -26.58 -19.85 11.56
C LYS A 94 -27.50 -18.62 11.68
N GLN A 95 -26.92 -17.44 11.92
CA GLN A 95 -27.67 -16.19 12.04
C GLN A 95 -28.42 -15.84 10.75
N VAL A 96 -27.77 -16.02 9.59
CA VAL A 96 -28.40 -15.80 8.27
C VAL A 96 -29.54 -16.79 8.02
N ALA A 97 -29.43 -18.03 8.51
CA ALA A 97 -30.50 -19.03 8.47
C ALA A 97 -31.65 -18.76 9.48
N GLY A 98 -31.59 -17.66 10.23
CA GLY A 98 -32.60 -17.31 11.24
C GLY A 98 -32.46 -18.07 12.56
N LEU A 99 -31.34 -18.77 12.78
CA LEU A 99 -31.04 -19.45 14.04
C LEU A 99 -30.42 -18.46 15.03
N THR A 100 -30.85 -18.52 16.28
CA THR A 100 -30.25 -17.77 17.39
C THR A 100 -29.04 -18.53 17.92
N LEU A 101 -27.91 -17.84 18.06
CA LEU A 101 -26.73 -18.40 18.73
C LEU A 101 -27.03 -18.60 20.22
N ASN A 102 -26.56 -19.71 20.79
CA ASN A 102 -26.60 -19.87 22.24
C ASN A 102 -25.53 -19.00 22.94
N GLY A 103 -25.51 -19.00 24.27
CA GLY A 103 -24.56 -18.17 25.05
C GLY A 103 -23.10 -18.44 24.70
N ASP A 104 -22.69 -19.71 24.69
CA ASP A 104 -21.30 -20.10 24.39
C ASP A 104 -20.89 -19.71 22.96
N GLU A 105 -21.80 -19.84 22.00
CA GLU A 105 -21.58 -19.45 20.61
C GLU A 105 -21.48 -17.93 20.43
N LEU A 106 -22.24 -17.16 21.21
CA LEU A 106 -22.15 -15.70 21.22
C LEU A 106 -20.82 -15.26 21.83
N ASP A 107 -20.41 -15.87 22.94
CA ASP A 107 -19.12 -15.60 23.58
C ASP A 107 -17.95 -15.94 22.64
N GLU A 108 -18.05 -17.07 21.93
CA GLU A 108 -17.09 -17.45 20.90
C GLU A 108 -17.06 -16.43 19.75
N GLN A 109 -18.22 -16.00 19.25
CA GLN A 109 -18.31 -14.98 18.20
C GLN A 109 -17.63 -13.67 18.63
N LEU A 110 -17.85 -13.23 19.87
CA LEU A 110 -17.24 -12.02 20.43
C LEU A 110 -15.72 -12.17 20.59
N ALA A 111 -15.25 -13.31 21.06
CA ALA A 111 -13.82 -13.59 21.19
C ALA A 111 -13.11 -13.61 19.82
N ILE A 112 -13.70 -14.26 18.81
CA ILE A 112 -13.17 -14.26 17.45
C ILE A 112 -13.14 -12.83 16.90
N ARG A 113 -14.20 -12.04 17.12
CA ARG A 113 -14.27 -10.65 16.66
C ARG A 113 -13.18 -9.78 17.28
N SER A 114 -13.04 -9.81 18.60
CA SER A 114 -12.00 -9.05 19.32
C SER A 114 -10.60 -9.40 18.81
N THR A 115 -10.37 -10.68 18.53
CA THR A 115 -9.12 -11.15 17.93
C THR A 115 -8.87 -10.53 16.54
N TRP A 116 -9.89 -10.46 15.69
CA TRP A 116 -9.79 -9.83 14.36
C TRP A 116 -9.69 -8.30 14.40
N GLU A 117 -10.25 -7.64 15.41
CA GLU A 117 -10.12 -6.20 15.61
C GLU A 117 -8.66 -5.80 15.82
N VAL A 118 -7.91 -6.57 16.61
CA VAL A 118 -6.45 -6.35 16.77
C VAL A 118 -5.71 -6.53 15.44
N VAL A 119 -6.03 -7.57 14.68
CA VAL A 119 -5.43 -7.79 13.35
C VAL A 119 -5.76 -6.64 12.39
N ALA A 120 -7.00 -6.15 12.42
CA ALA A 120 -7.42 -5.01 11.61
C ALA A 120 -6.65 -3.74 12.00
N ALA A 121 -6.46 -3.48 13.29
CA ALA A 121 -5.68 -2.35 13.78
C ALA A 121 -4.23 -2.38 13.26
N ILE A 122 -3.56 -3.55 13.29
CA ILE A 122 -2.19 -3.70 12.74
C ILE A 122 -2.17 -3.38 11.23
N ARG A 123 -3.19 -3.82 10.47
CA ARG A 123 -3.28 -3.53 9.03
C ARG A 123 -3.53 -2.05 8.75
N THR A 124 -4.36 -1.40 9.56
CA THR A 124 -4.59 0.04 9.47
C THR A 124 -3.29 0.81 9.71
N ILE A 125 -2.56 0.48 10.78
CA ILE A 125 -1.25 1.09 11.09
C ILE A 125 -0.25 0.89 9.95
N SER A 126 -0.19 -0.32 9.38
CA SER A 126 0.64 -0.58 8.18
C SER A 126 0.28 0.38 7.05
N GLY A 127 -1.01 0.53 6.74
CA GLY A 127 -1.48 1.46 5.70
C GLY A 127 -1.10 2.91 6.00
N GLU A 128 -1.28 3.37 7.23
CA GLU A 128 -0.91 4.73 7.64
C GLU A 128 0.60 4.97 7.47
N ILE A 129 1.43 4.01 7.88
CA ILE A 129 2.90 4.08 7.74
C ILE A 129 3.34 4.09 6.27
N GLU A 130 2.63 3.35 5.40
CA GLU A 130 2.88 3.31 3.95
C GLU A 130 2.55 4.65 3.26
N GLU A 131 1.61 5.42 3.81
CA GLU A 131 1.17 6.71 3.27
C GLU A 131 2.05 7.90 3.73
N LEU A 132 2.95 7.70 4.71
CA LEU A 132 3.83 8.76 5.20
C LEU A 132 4.82 9.23 4.13
N SER A 133 4.83 10.55 3.89
CA SER A 133 5.76 11.23 3.00
C SER A 133 6.33 12.49 3.65
N PRO A 134 7.68 12.64 3.76
CA PRO A 134 8.69 11.69 3.30
C PRO A 134 8.70 10.40 4.12
N GLN A 135 9.19 9.31 3.52
CA GLN A 135 9.26 8.01 4.19
C GLN A 135 10.17 8.08 5.42
N PRO A 136 9.69 7.67 6.60
CA PRO A 136 10.50 7.63 7.80
C PRO A 136 11.53 6.51 7.71
N SER A 137 12.76 6.77 8.16
CA SER A 137 13.83 5.76 8.22
C SER A 137 13.62 4.72 9.34
N GLY A 138 12.68 4.95 10.26
CA GLY A 138 12.45 4.15 11.47
C GLY A 138 11.02 3.64 11.60
N TYR A 139 10.48 2.95 10.59
CA TYR A 139 9.09 2.46 10.63
C TYR A 139 8.79 1.49 11.78
N LEU A 140 9.82 0.82 12.33
CA LEU A 140 9.67 -0.05 13.50
C LEU A 140 9.26 0.73 14.76
N GLU A 141 9.79 1.94 14.95
CA GLU A 141 9.45 2.80 16.09
C GLU A 141 7.99 3.27 16.01
N LEU A 142 7.51 3.50 14.80
CA LEU A 142 6.10 3.86 14.56
C LEU A 142 5.17 2.73 14.99
N PHE A 143 5.48 1.48 14.64
CA PHE A 143 4.68 0.35 15.10
C PHE A 143 4.62 0.24 16.64
N GLU A 144 5.70 0.57 17.36
CA GLU A 144 5.69 0.59 18.83
C GLU A 144 4.89 1.76 19.40
N GLU A 145 5.02 2.96 18.81
CA GLU A 145 4.20 4.11 19.19
C GLU A 145 2.71 3.80 19.01
N PHE A 146 2.33 3.21 17.88
CA PHE A 146 0.95 2.85 17.62
C PHE A 146 0.44 1.72 18.54
N ASN A 147 1.28 0.73 18.89
CA ASN A 147 0.92 -0.28 19.88
C ASN A 147 0.53 0.35 21.23
N THR A 148 1.29 1.35 21.69
CA THR A 148 0.97 2.05 22.95
C THR A 148 -0.33 2.87 22.90
N ARG A 149 -0.83 3.22 21.72
CA ARG A 149 -2.13 3.90 21.55
C ARG A 149 -3.32 2.94 21.59
N LEU A 150 -3.09 1.64 21.35
CA LEU A 150 -4.11 0.61 21.31
C LEU A 150 -4.29 -0.13 22.65
N SER A 151 -3.34 0.01 23.58
CA SER A 151 -3.38 -0.51 24.95
C SER A 151 -4.09 0.44 25.92
#